data_AF-A0A5B9E0W9-F1
#
_entry.id   AF-A0A5B9E0W9-F1
#
_cell.length_a   1.000
_cell.length_b   1.000
_cell.length_c   1.000
_cell.angle_alpha   90.00
_cell.angle_beta   90.00
_cell.angle_gamma   90.00
#
_symmetry.space_group_name_H-M   'P 1'
#
loop_
_entity.id
_entity.type
_entity.pdbx_description
1 polymer ?
#
loop_
_entity_poly.entity_id
_entity_poly.type
_entity_poly.pdbx_seq_one_letter_code
_entity_poly.pdbx_strand_id
1 'polypeptide(L)'
;MPLLDVTEVLTDPDFVDTLVCSREAQTIGSDGVAVNTNTDSTFYGVVTAASGNNLVRTPEGAYTKGDIIIVTQFALRTGATGGSTDEITWASKRYTVTQVNDYSRYGAGFVWAVADIIPLAGG
;
A
#
# COMPACT_ATOMS: atom_id res chain seq x y z
N MET A 1 7.26 -17.68 -20.86
CA MET A 1 6.11 -16.92 -20.33
C MET A 1 5.46 -17.79 -19.28
N PRO A 2 5.43 -17.39 -18.00
CA PRO A 2 4.71 -18.15 -16.98
C PRO A 2 3.20 -18.08 -17.27
N LEU A 3 2.54 -19.25 -17.30
CA LEU A 3 1.12 -19.41 -17.66
C LEU A 3 0.18 -19.44 -16.46
N LEU A 4 0.72 -19.50 -15.24
CA LEU A 4 -0.10 -19.53 -14.04
C LEU A 4 -0.77 -18.18 -13.84
N ASP A 5 -2.10 -18.17 -13.91
CA ASP A 5 -2.95 -17.04 -13.58
C ASP A 5 -3.48 -17.22 -12.15
N VAL A 6 -3.27 -16.22 -11.32
CA VAL A 6 -3.67 -16.21 -9.90
C VAL A 6 -4.87 -15.31 -9.64
N THR A 7 -5.52 -14.79 -10.69
CA THR A 7 -6.67 -13.88 -10.59
C THR A 7 -7.79 -14.44 -9.73
N GLU A 8 -8.13 -15.72 -9.91
CA GLU A 8 -9.18 -16.38 -9.11
C GLU A 8 -8.88 -16.24 -7.61
N VAL A 9 -7.66 -16.58 -7.19
CA VAL A 9 -7.23 -16.51 -5.79
C VAL A 9 -7.16 -15.06 -5.28
N LEU A 10 -6.71 -14.12 -6.12
CA LEU A 10 -6.59 -12.70 -5.76
C LEU A 10 -7.90 -11.92 -5.85
N THR A 11 -9.01 -12.57 -6.21
CA THR A 11 -10.34 -11.98 -6.24
C THR A 11 -11.37 -12.79 -5.43
N ASP A 12 -10.95 -13.91 -4.85
CA ASP A 12 -11.78 -14.78 -4.02
C ASP A 12 -12.07 -14.13 -2.65
N PRO A 13 -13.34 -13.83 -2.31
CA PRO A 13 -13.73 -13.28 -1.02
C PRO A 13 -13.30 -14.10 0.20
N ASP A 14 -13.03 -15.39 0.04
CA ASP A 14 -12.58 -16.26 1.13
C ASP A 14 -11.07 -16.09 1.44
N PHE A 15 -10.33 -15.37 0.61
CA PHE A 15 -8.87 -15.21 0.74
C PHE A 15 -8.36 -13.76 0.68
N VAL A 16 -9.22 -12.80 0.32
CA VAL A 16 -8.84 -11.38 0.21
C VAL A 16 -9.45 -10.53 1.31
N ASP A 17 -8.72 -9.47 1.67
CA ASP A 17 -9.25 -8.37 2.47
C ASP A 17 -9.70 -7.22 1.57
N THR A 18 -10.55 -6.36 2.13
CA THR A 18 -10.88 -5.06 1.53
C THR A 18 -9.99 -3.97 2.14
N LEU A 19 -9.32 -3.20 1.29
CA LEU A 19 -8.41 -2.12 1.66
C LEU A 19 -8.82 -0.81 0.99
N VAL A 20 -8.37 0.31 1.53
CA VAL A 20 -8.51 1.63 0.90
C VAL A 20 -7.13 2.20 0.60
N CYS A 21 -6.89 2.56 -0.66
CA CYS A 21 -5.72 3.32 -1.08
C CYS A 21 -6.10 4.80 -1.16
N SER A 22 -5.49 5.63 -0.32
CA SER A 22 -5.48 7.08 -0.44
C SER A 22 -4.27 7.49 -1.26
N ARG A 23 -4.51 8.21 -2.36
CA ARG A 23 -3.48 8.74 -3.25
C ARG A 23 -3.67 10.23 -3.43
N GLU A 24 -2.61 10.99 -3.21
CA GLU A 24 -2.61 12.42 -3.50
C GLU A 24 -2.29 12.65 -4.98
N ALA A 25 -3.17 13.37 -5.66
CA ALA A 25 -2.95 13.85 -7.02
C ALA A 25 -2.70 15.36 -6.97
N GLN A 26 -1.49 15.77 -7.31
CA GLN A 26 -1.16 17.19 -7.46
C GLN A 26 -1.53 17.64 -8.88
N THR A 27 -2.38 18.65 -8.97
CA THR A 27 -2.73 19.35 -10.20
C THR A 27 -2.21 20.78 -10.15
N ILE A 28 -1.93 21.40 -11.30
CA ILE A 28 -1.56 22.81 -11.35
C ILE A 28 -2.85 23.60 -11.61
N GLY A 29 -3.22 24.47 -10.68
CA GLY A 29 -4.35 25.37 -10.79
C GLY A 29 -4.18 26.39 -11.91
N SER A 30 -5.27 27.04 -12.30
CA SER A 30 -5.28 28.07 -13.35
C SER A 30 -4.46 29.33 -13.00
N ASP A 31 -4.11 29.49 -11.73
CA ASP A 31 -3.24 30.52 -11.17
C ASP A 31 -1.76 30.10 -11.07
N GLY A 32 -1.42 28.89 -11.54
CA GLY A 32 -0.06 28.34 -11.46
C GLY A 32 0.30 27.75 -10.10
N VAL A 33 -0.64 27.66 -9.15
CA VAL A 33 -0.42 27.09 -7.83
C VAL A 33 -0.74 25.60 -7.82
N ALA A 34 0.07 24.80 -7.12
CA ALA A 34 -0.20 23.38 -6.94
C ALA A 34 -1.42 23.16 -6.04
N VAL A 35 -2.38 22.36 -6.51
CA VAL A 35 -3.54 21.90 -5.74
C VAL A 35 -3.45 20.39 -5.58
N ASN A 36 -3.35 19.96 -4.33
CA ASN A 36 -3.29 18.55 -3.97
C ASN A 36 -4.71 18.04 -3.67
N THR A 37 -5.13 16.98 -4.34
CA THR A 37 -6.42 16.32 -4.14
C THR A 37 -6.18 14.87 -3.73
N ASN A 38 -6.63 14.49 -2.54
CA ASN A 38 -6.62 13.09 -2.12
C ASN A 38 -7.78 12.34 -2.78
N THR A 39 -7.48 11.19 -3.36
CA THR A 39 -8.46 10.26 -3.93
C THR A 39 -8.37 8.93 -3.20
N ASP A 40 -9.49 8.50 -2.63
CA ASP A 40 -9.62 7.20 -1.98
C ASP A 40 -10.17 6.17 -2.98
N SER A 41 -9.52 5.02 -3.07
CA SER A 41 -9.93 3.91 -3.93
C SER A 41 -9.96 2.62 -3.13
N THR A 42 -11.13 1.99 -3.05
CA THR A 42 -11.27 0.66 -2.44
C THR A 42 -10.76 -0.42 -3.38
N PHE A 43 -10.01 -1.39 -2.87
CA PHE A 43 -9.49 -2.52 -3.63
C PHE A 43 -9.39 -3.79 -2.78
N TYR A 44 -9.21 -4.93 -3.44
CA TYR A 44 -8.99 -6.22 -2.80
C TYR A 44 -7.51 -6.59 -2.80
N GLY A 45 -7.04 -7.19 -1.70
CA GLY A 45 -5.68 -7.68 -1.61
C GLY A 45 -5.50 -8.70 -0.52
N VAL A 46 -4.54 -9.59 -0.70
CA VAL A 46 -4.10 -10.53 0.32
C VAL A 46 -3.07 -9.83 1.19
N VAL A 47 -3.34 -9.71 2.48
CA VAL A 47 -2.47 -9.04 3.44
C VAL A 47 -1.78 -10.07 4.32
N THR A 48 -0.45 -10.00 4.40
CA THR A 48 0.35 -10.81 5.33
C THR A 48 1.35 -9.94 6.06
N ALA A 49 1.92 -10.45 7.16
CA ALA A 49 3.00 -9.75 7.84
C ALA A 49 4.30 -9.85 7.03
N ALA A 50 5.07 -8.76 6.90
CA ALA A 50 6.38 -8.82 6.27
C ALA A 50 7.43 -9.35 7.26
N SER A 51 7.80 -8.53 8.24
CA SER A 51 8.73 -8.84 9.32
C SER A 51 8.01 -9.11 10.64
N GLY A 52 6.70 -8.82 10.72
CA GLY A 52 5.87 -8.95 11.91
C GLY A 52 5.86 -7.71 12.82
N ASN A 53 5.13 -7.78 13.94
CA ASN A 53 5.13 -6.71 14.94
C ASN A 53 6.43 -6.75 15.75
N ASN A 54 7.41 -5.96 15.34
CA ASN A 54 8.66 -5.84 16.07
C ASN A 54 8.56 -4.70 17.09
N LEU A 55 8.67 -5.05 18.38
CA LEU A 55 8.83 -4.08 19.45
C LEU A 55 10.24 -3.49 19.36
N VAL A 56 10.36 -2.28 18.84
CA VAL A 56 11.63 -1.55 18.83
C VAL A 56 11.72 -0.75 20.11
N ARG A 57 12.75 -1.02 20.93
CA ARG A 57 13.08 -0.22 22.11
C ARG A 57 14.28 0.65 21.79
N THR A 58 14.07 1.97 21.67
CA THR A 58 15.15 2.95 21.60
C THR A 58 15.28 3.68 22.94
N PRO A 59 16.40 4.39 23.20
CA PRO A 59 16.55 5.21 24.40
C PRO A 59 15.47 6.30 24.52
N GLU A 60 14.86 6.72 23.40
CA GLU A 60 13.78 7.71 23.38
C GLU A 60 12.37 7.12 23.60
N GLY A 61 12.21 5.79 23.62
CA GLY A 61 10.94 5.11 23.85
C GLY A 61 10.78 3.78 23.12
N ALA A 62 9.67 3.08 23.38
CA ALA A 62 9.32 1.85 22.66
C ALA A 62 8.23 2.15 21.63
N TYR A 63 8.45 1.79 20.36
CA TYR A 63 7.42 1.86 19.31
C TYR A 63 7.26 0.49 18.62
N THR A 64 6.05 0.21 18.16
CA THR A 64 5.80 -0.98 17.33
C THR A 64 6.11 -0.61 15.90
N LYS A 65 7.19 -1.18 15.35
CA LYS A 65 7.43 -1.17 13.90
C LYS A 65 6.68 -2.37 13.33
N GLY A 66 5.66 -2.10 12.54
CA GLY A 66 4.89 -3.12 11.84
C GLY A 66 4.90 -2.84 10.35
N ASP A 67 5.21 -3.86 9.57
CA ASP A 67 5.17 -3.86 8.12
C ASP A 67 4.21 -4.95 7.62
N ILE A 68 3.53 -4.65 6.52
CA ILE A 68 2.64 -5.59 5.85
C ILE A 68 3.09 -5.80 4.42
N ILE A 69 2.84 -7.01 3.93
CA ILE A 69 2.91 -7.36 2.52
C ILE A 69 1.48 -7.31 1.98
N ILE A 70 1.32 -6.70 0.81
CA ILE A 70 0.06 -6.66 0.09
C ILE A 70 0.29 -7.29 -1.29
N VAL A 71 -0.46 -8.34 -1.60
CA VAL A 71 -0.50 -8.93 -2.95
C VAL A 71 -1.85 -8.60 -3.57
N THR A 72 -1.86 -7.90 -4.69
CA THR A 72 -3.09 -7.38 -5.31
C THR A 72 -2.94 -7.17 -6.82
N GLN A 73 -4.05 -7.11 -7.55
CA GLN A 73 -4.08 -6.65 -8.94
C GLN A 73 -4.23 -5.13 -9.05
N PHE A 74 -4.50 -4.43 -7.95
CA PHE A 74 -4.55 -2.97 -7.90
C PHE A 74 -3.14 -2.38 -8.08
N ALA A 75 -3.02 -1.37 -8.93
CA ALA A 75 -1.74 -0.74 -9.25
C ALA A 75 -1.27 0.20 -8.12
N LEU A 76 -0.62 -0.40 -7.11
CA LEU A 76 0.08 0.31 -6.03
C LEU A 76 1.34 1.02 -6.55
N ARG A 77 1.69 2.14 -5.92
CA ARG A 77 2.80 3.01 -6.31
C ARG A 77 3.61 3.45 -5.10
N THR A 78 4.93 3.44 -5.28
CA THR A 78 5.86 4.18 -4.42
C THR A 78 6.10 5.55 -5.03
N GLY A 79 6.25 6.60 -4.22
CA GLY A 79 6.55 7.96 -4.68
C GLY A 79 7.96 8.15 -5.25
N ALA A 80 8.60 7.09 -5.74
CA ALA A 80 9.92 7.19 -6.36
C ALA A 80 9.81 8.04 -7.64
N THR A 81 10.42 9.23 -7.60
CA THR A 81 10.46 10.27 -8.67
C THR A 81 9.28 11.26 -8.67
N GLY A 82 9.03 11.92 -7.54
CA GLY A 82 8.21 13.15 -7.49
C GLY A 82 6.69 12.95 -7.59
N GLY A 83 6.21 11.70 -7.53
CA GLY A 83 4.80 11.37 -7.37
C GLY A 83 4.43 11.15 -5.90
N SER A 84 3.13 11.24 -5.58
CA SER A 84 2.64 10.85 -4.26
C SER A 84 2.75 9.34 -4.05
N THR A 85 3.19 8.96 -2.87
CA THR A 85 3.21 7.57 -2.40
C THR A 85 1.81 7.16 -1.96
N ASP A 86 1.41 5.93 -2.24
CA ASP A 86 0.13 5.43 -1.76
C ASP A 86 0.12 5.23 -0.24
N GLU A 87 -0.95 5.72 0.39
CA GLU A 87 -1.29 5.41 1.79
C GLU A 87 -2.41 4.37 1.84
N ILE A 88 -2.19 3.27 2.54
CA ILE A 88 -3.13 2.16 2.64
C ILE A 88 -3.79 2.17 4.02
N THR A 89 -5.12 2.12 4.04
CA THR A 89 -5.90 1.89 5.25
C THR A 89 -6.38 0.45 5.29
N TRP A 90 -5.98 -0.28 6.33
CA TRP A 90 -6.39 -1.66 6.60
C TRP A 90 -6.48 -1.91 8.11
N ALA A 91 -7.52 -2.63 8.54
CA ALA A 91 -7.78 -2.93 9.96
C ALA A 91 -7.69 -1.69 10.90
N SER A 92 -8.25 -0.55 10.48
CA SER A 92 -8.22 0.74 11.20
C SER A 92 -6.82 1.33 11.43
N LYS A 93 -5.81 0.86 10.70
CA LYS A 93 -4.44 1.38 10.71
C LYS A 93 -4.08 1.92 9.33
N ARG A 94 -3.17 2.89 9.30
CA ARG A 94 -2.65 3.47 8.06
C ARG A 94 -1.21 3.02 7.84
N TYR A 95 -0.86 2.76 6.59
CA TYR A 95 0.43 2.29 6.15
C TYR A 95 0.90 3.09 4.94
N THR A 96 2.20 3.35 4.82
CA THR A 96 2.80 3.98 3.64
C THR A 96 3.44 2.90 2.78
N VAL A 97 3.12 2.85 1.48
CA VAL A 97 3.75 1.89 0.56
C VAL A 97 5.22 2.27 0.34
N THR A 98 6.14 1.39 0.75
CA THR A 98 7.59 1.65 0.67
C THR A 98 8.28 0.88 -0.45
N GLN A 99 7.70 -0.23 -0.90
CA GLN A 99 8.20 -1.02 -2.01
C GLN A 99 7.05 -1.56 -2.85
N VAL A 100 7.21 -1.56 -4.18
CA VAL A 100 6.31 -2.24 -5.12
C VAL A 100 7.15 -3.02 -6.12
N ASN A 101 6.89 -4.31 -6.23
CA ASN A 101 7.43 -5.19 -7.24
C ASN A 101 6.32 -5.51 -8.25
N ASP A 102 6.61 -5.30 -9.54
CA ASP A 102 5.69 -5.59 -10.64
C ASP A 102 5.83 -7.04 -11.13
N TYR A 103 4.72 -7.79 -11.08
CA TYR A 103 4.60 -9.16 -11.60
C TYR A 103 3.64 -9.23 -12.80
N SER A 104 3.48 -8.15 -13.55
CA SER A 104 2.68 -8.05 -14.80
C SER A 104 2.99 -9.12 -15.86
N ARG A 105 4.14 -9.79 -15.77
CA ARG A 105 4.55 -10.89 -16.67
C ARG A 105 3.89 -12.25 -16.37
N TYR A 106 3.18 -12.39 -15.25
CA TYR A 106 2.50 -13.63 -14.83
C TYR A 106 1.00 -13.50 -15.06
N GLY A 107 0.39 -14.43 -15.81
CA GLY A 107 -1.07 -14.48 -15.99
C GLY A 107 -1.68 -13.12 -16.34
N ALA A 108 -2.73 -12.71 -15.61
CA ALA A 108 -3.34 -11.37 -15.72
C ALA A 108 -2.56 -10.25 -15.01
N GLY A 109 -1.45 -10.56 -14.35
CA GLY A 109 -0.60 -9.62 -13.61
C GLY A 109 -1.06 -9.37 -12.19
N PHE A 110 -0.10 -9.03 -11.32
CA PHE A 110 -0.33 -8.56 -9.96
C PHE A 110 0.89 -7.76 -9.49
N VAL A 111 0.75 -7.08 -8.35
CA VAL A 111 1.84 -6.44 -7.63
C VAL A 111 2.05 -7.11 -6.29
N TRP A 112 3.30 -7.11 -5.85
CA TRP A 112 3.68 -7.44 -4.48
C TRP A 112 4.27 -6.18 -3.87
N ALA A 113 3.65 -5.68 -2.79
CA ALA A 113 4.04 -4.43 -2.17
C ALA A 113 4.36 -4.62 -0.69
N VAL A 114 5.27 -3.80 -0.17
CA VAL A 114 5.52 -3.65 1.27
C VAL A 114 5.01 -2.28 1.70
N ALA A 115 4.32 -2.24 2.84
CA ALA A 115 3.88 -1.00 3.45
C ALA A 115 4.23 -0.95 4.94
N ASP A 116 4.79 0.18 5.37
CA ASP A 116 5.19 0.43 6.76
C ASP A 116 4.09 1.17 7.51
N ILE A 117 3.83 0.80 8.76
CA ILE A 117 2.81 1.46 9.58
C ILE A 117 3.13 2.94 9.81
N ILE A 118 2.13 3.80 9.65
CA ILE A 118 2.19 5.21 10.05
C ILE A 118 1.83 5.27 11.53
N PRO A 119 2.76 5.68 12.43
CA PRO A 119 2.44 5.84 13.83
C PRO A 119 1.30 6.84 14.02
N LEU A 120 0.39 6.57 14.95
CA LEU A 120 -0.55 7.59 15.40
C LEU A 120 0.28 8.70 16.03
N ALA A 121 0.25 9.90 15.43
CA ALA A 121 0.83 11.08 16.05
C ALA A 121 0.12 11.29 17.40
N GLY A 122 0.86 11.08 18.49
CA GLY A 122 0.37 11.37 19.84
C GLY A 122 0.14 12.87 19.98
N GLY A 123 -1.02 13.25 20.52
CA GLY A 123 -1.30 14.63 20.94
C GLY A 123 -0.53 15.04 22.19
#